data_AF-A0A174VQ76-F1
#
_entry.id   AF-A0A174VQ76-F1
#
_cell.length_a   1.000
_cell.length_b   1.000
_cell.length_c   1.000
_cell.angle_alpha   90.00
_cell.angle_beta   90.00
_cell.angle_gamma   90.00
#
_symmetry.space_group_name_H-M   'P 1'
#
loop_
_entity.id
_entity.type
_entity.pdbx_description
1 polymer ?
#
loop_
_entity_poly.entity_id
_entity_poly.type
_entity_poly.pdbx_seq_one_letter_code
_entity_poly.pdbx_strand_id
1 'polypeptide(L)'
;MKIVEDYQKLWNLTDKEYIYLLEGFYFHGNDRIKKIINQKGYCAVVIPDNPRYALYFKDAKRISKDQWDSFLDSCNILPSCF
;
A
#
# COMPACT_ATOMS: atom_id res chain seq x y z
N MET A 1 -1.00 4.05 24.94
CA MET A 1 -2.07 4.62 24.11
C MET A 1 -1.60 4.55 22.67
N LYS A 2 -2.13 3.63 21.84
CA LYS A 2 -1.78 3.61 20.41
C LYS A 2 -2.27 4.93 19.85
N ILE A 3 -1.38 5.77 19.33
CA ILE A 3 -1.77 6.91 18.50
C ILE A 3 -2.62 6.26 17.40
N VAL A 4 -3.92 6.52 17.43
CA VAL A 4 -4.79 6.20 16.30
C VAL A 4 -4.45 7.27 15.28
N GLU A 5 -3.30 7.11 14.63
CA GLU A 5 -2.98 7.90 13.46
C GLU A 5 -4.14 7.67 12.50
N ASP A 6 -4.74 8.76 12.04
CA ASP A 6 -5.83 8.70 11.08
C ASP A 6 -5.24 8.30 9.73
N TYR A 7 -4.96 7.00 9.58
CA TYR A 7 -4.28 6.43 8.40
C TYR A 7 -5.04 6.72 7.12
N GLN A 8 -6.37 6.82 7.23
CA GLN A 8 -7.22 7.23 6.14
C GLN A 8 -6.82 8.61 5.63
N LYS A 9 -6.69 9.61 6.51
CA LYS A 9 -6.21 10.94 6.12
C LYS A 9 -4.74 10.96 5.72
N LEU A 10 -3.88 10.23 6.44
CA LEU A 10 -2.44 10.19 6.21
C LEU A 10 -2.10 9.74 4.77
N TRP A 11 -2.84 8.78 4.24
CA TRP A 11 -2.62 8.22 2.91
C TRP A 11 -3.71 8.62 1.90
N ASN A 12 -4.56 9.59 2.26
CA ASN A 12 -5.68 10.06 1.43
C ASN A 12 -6.51 8.89 0.86
N LEU A 13 -6.83 7.92 1.72
CA LEU A 13 -7.58 6.73 1.35
C LEU A 13 -9.07 7.04 1.24
N THR A 14 -9.72 6.41 0.27
CA THR A 14 -11.18 6.27 0.28
C THR A 14 -11.61 5.38 1.45
N ASP A 15 -12.88 5.51 1.88
CA ASP A 15 -13.45 4.64 2.92
C ASP A 15 -13.26 3.16 2.59
N LYS A 16 -13.44 2.79 1.31
CA LYS A 16 -13.30 1.42 0.83
C LYS A 16 -11.87 0.89 0.95
N GLU A 17 -10.88 1.68 0.52
CA GLU A 17 -9.46 1.32 0.68
C GLU A 17 -9.10 1.17 2.16
N TYR A 18 -9.59 2.08 3.00
CA TYR A 18 -9.33 2.05 4.44
C TYR A 18 -9.94 0.81 5.12
N ILE A 19 -11.21 0.52 4.84
CA ILE A 19 -11.89 -0.69 5.35
C ILE A 19 -11.12 -1.94 4.94
N TYR A 20 -10.73 -2.07 3.67
CA TYR A 20 -10.00 -3.24 3.20
C TYR A 20 -8.64 -3.44 3.91
N LEU A 21 -7.91 -2.34 4.14
CA LEU A 21 -6.64 -2.40 4.87
C LEU A 21 -6.85 -2.77 6.35
N LEU A 22 -7.90 -2.25 6.99
CA LEU A 22 -8.28 -2.60 8.36
C LEU A 22 -8.71 -4.06 8.46
N GLU A 23 -9.52 -4.55 7.52
CA GLU A 23 -9.97 -5.95 7.51
C GLU A 23 -8.79 -6.91 7.37
N GLY A 24 -7.82 -6.56 6.53
CA GLY A 24 -6.54 -7.28 6.45
C GLY A 24 -5.87 -7.41 7.82
N PHE A 25 -5.79 -6.32 8.57
CA PHE A 25 -5.15 -6.29 9.89
C PHE A 25 -5.94 -7.04 10.96
N TYR A 26 -7.26 -6.83 11.05
CA TYR A 26 -8.08 -7.32 12.15
C TYR A 26 -8.67 -8.71 11.93
N PHE A 27 -9.08 -9.05 10.71
CA PHE A 27 -9.81 -10.31 10.44
C PHE A 27 -8.94 -11.39 9.81
N HIS A 28 -7.92 -11.00 9.03
CA HIS A 28 -7.08 -11.96 8.31
C HIS A 28 -5.69 -12.16 8.92
N GLY A 29 -5.39 -11.51 10.04
CA GLY A 29 -4.05 -11.52 10.66
C GLY A 29 -2.96 -11.03 9.70
N ASN A 30 -3.34 -10.26 8.68
CA ASN A 30 -2.44 -9.76 7.67
C ASN A 30 -1.96 -8.38 8.09
N ASP A 31 -0.70 -8.31 8.48
CA ASP A 31 -0.02 -7.10 8.95
C ASP A 31 0.12 -6.00 7.86
N ARG A 32 -0.77 -5.86 6.87
CA ARG A 32 -0.62 -4.92 5.74
C ARG A 32 -0.37 -3.48 6.19
N ILE A 33 -1.23 -2.94 7.07
CA ILE A 33 -1.04 -1.60 7.65
C ILE A 33 0.30 -1.52 8.38
N LYS A 34 0.59 -2.53 9.20
CA LYS A 34 1.83 -2.61 9.97
C LYS A 34 3.07 -2.73 9.07
N LYS A 35 2.97 -3.40 7.92
CA LYS A 35 4.02 -3.52 6.91
C LYS A 35 4.26 -2.16 6.26
N ILE A 36 3.22 -1.44 5.88
CA ILE A 36 3.35 -0.08 5.33
C ILE A 36 4.07 0.83 6.32
N ILE A 37 3.68 0.81 7.61
CA ILE A 37 4.26 1.67 8.65
C ILE A 37 5.71 1.30 8.98
N ASN A 38 6.02 0.01 9.06
CA ASN A 38 7.34 -0.45 9.52
C ASN A 38 8.35 -0.70 8.39
N GLN A 39 7.93 -0.73 7.13
CA GLN A 39 8.85 -0.88 6.01
C GLN A 39 9.56 0.43 5.70
N LYS A 40 10.88 0.35 5.68
CA LYS A 40 11.76 1.33 5.02
C LYS A 40 11.91 0.87 3.57
N GLY A 41 11.57 1.71 2.60
CA GLY A 41 11.59 1.39 1.18
C GLY A 41 10.21 1.30 0.51
N TYR A 42 10.18 0.66 -0.67
CA TYR A 42 9.03 0.59 -1.56
C TYR A 42 8.11 -0.59 -1.22
N CYS A 43 6.81 -0.35 -1.13
CA CYS A 43 5.78 -1.35 -0.87
C CYS A 43 4.58 -1.18 -1.80
N ALA A 44 3.97 -2.27 -2.24
CA ALA A 44 2.70 -2.26 -2.97
C ALA A 44 1.67 -3.16 -2.26
N VAL A 45 0.43 -2.67 -2.13
CA VAL A 45 -0.69 -3.42 -1.57
C VAL A 45 -1.78 -3.55 -2.61
N VAL A 46 -2.03 -4.78 -3.07
CA VAL A 46 -3.09 -5.08 -4.04
C VAL A 46 -4.45 -5.11 -3.34
N ILE A 47 -5.39 -4.35 -3.88
CA ILE A 47 -6.80 -4.31 -3.50
C ILE A 47 -7.57 -5.20 -4.50
N PRO A 48 -8.22 -6.29 -4.04
CA PRO A 48 -8.92 -7.26 -4.87
C PRO A 48 -10.32 -6.76 -5.28
N ASP A 49 -10.40 -5.51 -5.73
CA ASP A 49 -11.62 -4.93 -6.27
C ASP A 49 -11.88 -5.42 -7.71
N ASN A 50 -12.98 -4.99 -8.32
CA ASN A 50 -13.26 -5.24 -9.74
C ASN A 50 -13.37 -3.90 -10.51
N PRO A 51 -12.34 -3.46 -11.25
CA PRO A 51 -11.06 -4.15 -11.51
C PRO A 51 -10.10 -4.10 -10.32
N ARG A 52 -9.15 -5.05 -10.26
CA ARG A 52 -8.10 -5.06 -9.24
C ARG A 52 -7.15 -3.89 -9.45
N TYR A 53 -6.70 -3.27 -8.38
CA TYR A 53 -5.70 -2.21 -8.42
C TYR A 53 -4.76 -2.30 -7.22
N ALA A 54 -3.69 -1.51 -7.19
CA ALA A 54 -2.71 -1.49 -6.11
C ALA A 54 -2.49 -0.09 -5.55
N LEU A 55 -2.16 -0.04 -4.26
CA LEU A 55 -1.70 1.13 -3.54
C LEU A 55 -0.19 1.06 -3.39
N TYR A 56 0.51 2.14 -3.69
CA TYR A 56 1.97 2.19 -3.67
C TYR A 56 2.47 3.11 -2.56
N PHE A 57 3.52 2.68 -1.87
CA PHE A 57 4.11 3.39 -0.74
C PHE A 57 5.63 3.41 -0.83
N LYS A 58 6.24 4.49 -0.35
CA LYS A 58 7.68 4.62 -0.08
C LYS A 58 7.86 5.20 1.32
N ASP A 59 8.58 4.50 2.19
CA ASP A 59 8.87 4.96 3.56
C ASP A 59 7.59 5.39 4.31
N ALA A 60 6.58 4.53 4.30
CA ALA A 60 5.24 4.75 4.88
C ALA A 60 4.45 5.94 4.30
N LYS A 61 4.88 6.54 3.17
CA LYS A 61 4.14 7.59 2.45
C LYS A 61 3.55 7.02 1.16
N ARG A 62 2.29 7.37 0.85
CA ARG A 62 1.66 6.99 -0.42
C ARG A 62 2.37 7.71 -1.58
N ILE A 63 2.65 6.98 -2.65
CA ILE A 63 3.26 7.50 -3.89
C ILE A 63 2.35 7.20 -5.09
N SER A 64 2.58 7.89 -6.21
CA SER A 64 1.84 7.62 -7.44
C SER A 64 2.31 6.32 -8.12
N LYS A 65 1.50 5.82 -9.06
CA LYS A 65 1.90 4.71 -9.93
C LYS A 65 3.14 5.06 -10.74
N ASP A 66 3.24 6.28 -11.29
CA ASP A 66 4.39 6.71 -12.09
C ASP A 66 5.70 6.67 -11.28
N GLN A 67 5.65 7.06 -9.99
CA GLN A 67 6.80 6.97 -9.10
C GLN A 67 7.19 5.52 -8.78
N TRP A 68 6.20 4.63 -8.69
CA TRP A 68 6.42 3.20 -8.53
C TRP A 68 7.03 2.57 -9.78
N ASP A 69 6.47 2.87 -10.96
CA ASP A 69 6.96 2.37 -12.24
C ASP A 69 8.41 2.85 -12.49
N SER A 70 8.70 4.12 -12.21
CA SER A 70 10.07 4.66 -12.28
C SER A 70 11.06 3.91 -11.38
N PHE A 71 10.59 3.46 -10.21
CA PHE A 71 11.39 2.62 -9.32
C PHE A 71 11.62 1.23 -9.92
N LEU A 72 10.58 0.60 -10.45
CA LEU A 72 10.71 -0.72 -11.10
C LEU A 72 11.69 -0.67 -12.28
N ASP A 73 11.58 0.35 -13.12
CA ASP A 73 12.49 0.61 -14.24
C ASP A 73 13.93 0.80 -13.74
N SER A 74 14.10 1.56 -12.65
CA SER A 74 15.42 1.79 -12.04
C SER A 74 16.04 0.52 -11.44
N CYS A 75 15.21 -0.43 -11.02
CA CYS A 75 15.66 -1.70 -10.46
C CYS A 75 16.08 -2.71 -11.53
N ASN A 76 16.03 -2.38 -12.83
CA ASN A 76 16.21 -3.33 -13.93
C ASN A 76 15.33 -4.58 -13.77
N ILE A 77 14.18 -4.43 -13.10
CA ILE A 77 13.17 -5.47 -13.07
C ILE A 77 12.50 -5.35 -14.43
N LEU A 78 12.99 -6.11 -15.40
CA LEU A 78 12.34 -6.28 -16.71
C LEU A 78 10.83 -6.46 -16.47
N PRO A 79 9.95 -5.85 -17.27
CA PRO A 79 8.52 -6.06 -17.11
C PRO A 79 8.28 -7.56 -17.14
N SER A 80 7.67 -8.11 -16.08
CA SER A 80 7.25 -9.50 -16.11
C SER A 80 6.25 -9.61 -17.25
N CYS A 81 6.66 -10.21 -18.35
CA CYS A 81 5.80 -10.57 -19.46
C CYS A 81 4.81 -11.62 -18.94
N PHE A 82 3.70 -11.17 -18.34
CA PHE A 82 2.50 -11.94 -18.06
C PHE A 82 1.28 -11.01 -18.04
#